data_AF-A0A7L2UTZ0-F1
#
_entry.id   AF-A0A7L2UTZ0-F1
#
_cell.length_a   1.000
_cell.length_b   1.000
_cell.length_c   1.000
_cell.angle_alpha   90.00
_cell.angle_beta   90.00
_cell.angle_gamma   90.00
#
_symmetry.space_group_name_H-M   'P 1'
#
loop_
_entity.id
_entity.type
_entity.pdbx_description
1 polymer ?
#
loop_
_entity_poly.entity_id
_entity_poly.type
_entity_poly.pdbx_seq_one_letter_code
_entity_poly.pdbx_strand_id
1 'polypeptide(L)'
;MELMVLLNALVTRLLFVLHSLIGVWRVTAAKKEPKYWLLALLNLLLCLETGLTLKFKQGRGYKWFSPAIFLYLICTVPSLWLLEIHHGTQYCGNEPGAVQVNVSNQDFNQSRGSSHGSEGTDHHIIQTAKVFVNQLSTICETVWTLALHQTFLLLLVVGRWLLPIGVEITRDQLSQLLLMFVGTAADILEFASETLDIEDVRKNYALINAILAVWTWSMLQFPLDLA
;
A
#
# COMPACT_ATOMS: atom_id res chain seq x y z
N MET A 1 21.22 20.04 7.15
CA MET A 1 21.16 18.59 7.51
C MET A 1 19.80 18.25 8.14
N GLU A 2 19.30 19.04 9.10
CA GLU A 2 18.01 18.78 9.76
C GLU A 2 16.77 18.85 8.83
N LEU A 3 16.75 19.76 7.86
CA LEU A 3 15.63 19.86 6.90
C LEU A 3 15.48 18.59 6.05
N MET A 4 16.59 17.99 5.61
CA MET A 4 16.56 16.77 4.78
C MET A 4 16.09 15.56 5.59
N VAL A 5 16.46 15.50 6.87
CA VAL A 5 15.98 14.48 7.82
C VAL A 5 14.48 14.62 8.06
N LEU A 6 14.00 15.84 8.28
CA LEU A 6 12.57 16.13 8.43
C LEU A 6 11.78 15.83 7.15
N LEU A 7 12.34 16.18 5.99
CA LEU A 7 11.73 15.91 4.69
C LEU A 7 11.60 14.40 4.45
N ASN A 8 12.67 13.63 4.65
CA ASN A 8 12.62 12.16 4.51
C ASN A 8 11.59 11.56 5.48
N ALA A 9 11.62 11.99 6.74
CA ALA A 9 10.68 11.55 7.76
C ALA A 9 9.21 11.87 7.41
N LEU A 10 8.94 13.01 6.77
CA LEU A 10 7.61 13.41 6.30
C LEU A 10 7.20 12.60 5.06
N VAL A 11 8.08 12.47 4.07
CA VAL A 11 7.83 11.73 2.83
C VAL A 11 7.48 10.28 3.13
N THR A 12 8.23 9.60 4.01
CA THR A 12 7.92 8.21 4.40
C THR A 12 6.52 8.08 5.00
N ARG A 13 6.11 9.02 5.85
CA ARG A 13 4.78 9.01 6.47
C ARG A 13 3.67 9.26 5.47
N LEU A 14 3.89 10.20 4.53
CA LEU A 14 2.97 10.43 3.42
C LEU A 14 2.81 9.17 2.56
N LEU A 15 3.91 8.48 2.25
CA LEU A 15 3.86 7.22 1.50
C LEU A 15 3.04 6.15 2.23
N PHE A 16 3.21 6.02 3.56
CA PHE A 16 2.43 5.08 4.36
C PHE A 16 0.93 5.41 4.39
N VAL A 17 0.57 6.69 4.59
CA VAL A 17 -0.84 7.13 4.54
C VAL A 17 -1.43 6.87 3.16
N LEU A 18 -0.74 7.25 2.09
CA LEU A 18 -1.21 7.07 0.73
C LEU A 18 -1.43 5.59 0.40
N HIS A 19 -0.46 4.73 0.71
CA HIS A 19 -0.59 3.30 0.47
C HIS A 19 -1.73 2.67 1.28
N SER A 20 -1.86 3.03 2.56
CA SER A 20 -2.97 2.54 3.39
C SER A 20 -4.33 2.99 2.85
N LEU A 21 -4.47 4.24 2.39
CA LEU A 21 -5.70 4.74 1.76
C LEU A 21 -6.02 4.00 0.46
N ILE A 22 -5.03 3.69 -0.38
CA ILE A 22 -5.23 2.87 -1.58
C ILE A 22 -5.75 1.48 -1.19
N GLY A 23 -5.18 0.86 -0.15
CA GLY A 23 -5.66 -0.41 0.39
C GLY A 23 -7.12 -0.36 0.83
N VAL A 24 -7.50 0.63 1.64
CA VAL A 24 -8.90 0.82 2.10
C VAL A 24 -9.84 1.06 0.93
N TRP A 25 -9.46 1.91 -0.03
CA TRP A 25 -10.24 2.14 -1.23
C TRP A 25 -10.48 0.84 -2.01
N ARG A 26 -9.45 0.03 -2.25
CA ARG A 26 -9.59 -1.26 -2.93
C ARG A 26 -10.49 -2.22 -2.18
N VAL A 27 -10.38 -2.32 -0.85
CA VAL A 27 -11.29 -3.14 -0.02
C VAL A 27 -12.74 -2.69 -0.22
N THR A 28 -13.01 -1.39 -0.15
CA THR A 28 -14.37 -0.85 -0.31
C THR A 28 -14.92 -1.07 -1.72
N ALA A 29 -14.08 -1.00 -2.75
CA ALA A 29 -14.45 -1.26 -4.14
C ALA A 29 -14.78 -2.75 -4.35
N ALA A 30 -13.96 -3.66 -3.80
CA ALA A 30 -14.14 -5.09 -3.94
C ALA A 30 -15.36 -5.61 -3.16
N LYS A 31 -15.51 -5.20 -1.89
CA LYS A 31 -16.60 -5.66 -1.01
C LYS A 31 -17.94 -4.94 -1.24
N LYS A 32 -17.94 -3.77 -1.92
CA LYS A 32 -19.12 -2.92 -2.16
C LYS A 32 -19.91 -2.49 -0.90
N GLU A 33 -19.31 -2.61 0.29
CA GLU A 33 -19.92 -2.19 1.55
C GLU A 33 -19.24 -0.93 2.11
N PRO A 34 -20.01 0.09 2.52
CA PRO A 34 -19.45 1.36 3.00
C PRO A 34 -18.78 1.23 4.37
N LYS A 35 -19.08 0.18 5.14
CA LYS A 35 -18.54 -0.03 6.50
C LYS A 35 -17.02 -0.10 6.54
N TYR A 36 -16.40 -0.59 5.46
CA TYR A 36 -14.95 -0.74 5.37
C TYR A 36 -14.19 0.60 5.31
N TRP A 37 -14.87 1.72 5.02
CA TRP A 37 -14.29 3.06 5.19
C TRP A 37 -13.90 3.37 6.64
N LEU A 38 -14.44 2.65 7.63
CA LEU A 38 -13.99 2.76 9.02
C LEU A 38 -12.49 2.46 9.17
N LEU A 39 -11.91 1.61 8.32
CA LEU A 39 -10.46 1.36 8.30
C LEU A 39 -9.66 2.63 7.95
N ALA A 40 -10.24 3.57 7.19
CA ALA A 40 -9.59 4.86 6.94
C ALA A 40 -9.43 5.68 8.22
N LEU A 41 -10.27 5.47 9.25
CA LEU A 41 -10.12 6.13 10.54
C LEU A 41 -8.79 5.78 11.23
N LEU A 42 -8.27 4.57 11.02
CA LEU A 42 -6.96 4.16 11.56
C LEU A 42 -5.83 5.02 11.00
N ASN A 43 -5.96 5.57 9.78
CA ASN A 43 -4.98 6.49 9.23
C ASN A 43 -4.86 7.79 10.04
N LEU A 44 -5.90 8.17 10.80
CA LEU A 44 -5.79 9.32 11.71
C LEU A 44 -4.75 9.07 12.82
N LEU A 45 -4.59 7.82 13.28
CA LEU A 45 -3.54 7.48 14.25
C LEU A 45 -2.14 7.72 13.67
N LEU A 46 -1.96 7.45 12.37
CA LEU A 46 -0.70 7.70 11.67
C LEU A 46 -0.44 9.21 11.51
N CYS A 47 -1.47 9.99 11.18
CA CYS A 47 -1.39 11.46 11.15
C CYS A 47 -1.10 12.05 12.53
N LEU A 48 -1.70 11.50 13.60
CA LEU A 48 -1.45 11.91 14.98
C LEU A 48 -0.02 11.59 15.41
N GLU A 49 0.50 10.39 15.12
CA GLU A 49 1.92 10.05 15.36
C GLU A 49 2.83 11.02 14.63
N THR A 50 2.52 11.34 13.36
CA THR A 50 3.28 12.29 12.56
C THR A 50 3.35 13.64 13.27
N GLY A 51 2.20 14.18 13.70
CA GLY A 51 2.11 15.44 14.43
C GLY A 51 2.86 15.43 15.78
N LEU A 52 2.76 14.33 16.53
CA LEU A 52 3.46 14.16 17.81
C LEU A 52 4.97 14.08 17.61
N THR A 53 5.45 13.31 16.62
CA THR A 53 6.88 13.15 16.34
C THR A 53 7.52 14.44 15.82
N LEU A 54 6.77 15.22 15.02
CA LEU A 54 7.19 16.57 14.60
C LEU A 54 7.29 17.52 15.80
N LYS A 55 6.28 17.55 16.68
CA LYS A 55 6.24 18.48 17.82
C LYS A 55 7.22 18.15 18.94
N PHE A 56 7.32 16.89 19.34
CA PHE A 56 8.07 16.49 20.53
C PHE A 56 9.49 16.01 20.25
N LYS A 57 9.76 15.47 19.06
CA LYS A 57 11.04 14.82 18.75
C LYS A 57 11.80 15.39 17.57
N GLN A 58 11.29 16.46 16.94
CA GLN A 58 11.93 17.12 15.80
C GLN A 58 12.31 16.09 14.70
N GLY A 59 11.49 15.05 14.54
CA GLY A 59 11.72 13.97 13.57
C GLY A 59 12.65 12.83 14.00
N ARG A 60 13.26 12.84 15.18
CA ARG A 60 14.15 11.74 15.63
C ARG A 60 13.36 10.49 16.02
N GLY A 61 13.73 9.34 15.44
CA GLY A 61 13.15 8.03 15.74
C GLY A 61 13.49 7.48 17.13
N TYR A 62 12.77 6.46 17.57
CA TYR A 62 13.12 5.68 18.76
C TYR A 62 14.18 4.63 18.40
N LYS A 63 14.99 4.22 19.37
CA LYS A 63 16.19 3.38 19.12
C LYS A 63 15.90 1.90 18.82
N TRP A 64 14.77 1.38 19.30
CA TRP A 64 14.47 -0.06 19.26
C TRP A 64 13.09 -0.39 18.69
N PHE A 65 12.30 0.64 18.40
CA PHE A 65 10.91 0.52 17.99
C PHE A 65 10.59 1.62 16.99
N SER A 66 9.88 1.31 15.93
CA SER A 66 9.41 2.32 14.96
C SER A 66 7.89 2.49 15.07
N PRO A 67 7.39 3.49 15.81
CA PRO A 67 5.95 3.73 15.95
C PRO A 67 5.26 3.96 14.61
N ALA A 68 5.91 4.66 13.68
CA ALA A 68 5.36 4.93 12.35
C ALA A 68 5.13 3.64 11.56
N ILE A 69 6.10 2.72 11.55
CA ILE A 69 5.96 1.43 10.86
C ILE A 69 4.90 0.57 11.56
N PHE A 70 4.90 0.54 12.90
CA PHE A 70 3.93 -0.25 13.66
C PHE A 70 2.50 0.20 13.41
N LEU A 71 2.24 1.50 13.45
CA LEU A 71 0.92 2.05 13.14
C LEU A 71 0.54 1.80 11.67
N TYR A 72 1.50 1.89 10.76
CA TYR A 72 1.27 1.56 9.35
C TYR A 72 0.86 0.09 9.15
N LEU A 73 1.46 -0.85 9.87
CA LEU A 73 1.04 -2.26 9.89
C LEU A 73 -0.42 -2.39 10.37
N ILE A 74 -0.75 -1.78 11.51
CA ILE A 74 -2.12 -1.81 12.06
C ILE A 74 -3.14 -1.27 11.07
N CYS A 75 -2.80 -0.23 10.29
CA CYS A 75 -3.71 0.34 9.30
C CYS A 75 -3.85 -0.53 8.04
N THR A 76 -2.77 -1.15 7.58
CA THR A 76 -2.72 -1.79 6.25
C THR A 76 -3.04 -3.28 6.30
N VAL A 77 -2.58 -3.99 7.33
CA VAL A 77 -2.77 -5.44 7.47
C VAL A 77 -4.25 -5.86 7.42
N PRO A 78 -5.20 -5.21 8.14
CA PRO A 78 -6.62 -5.58 8.06
C PRO A 78 -7.19 -5.42 6.64
N SER A 79 -6.71 -4.43 5.88
CA SER A 79 -7.13 -4.21 4.50
C SER A 79 -6.65 -5.35 3.58
N LEU A 80 -5.40 -5.78 3.75
CA LEU A 80 -4.81 -6.89 2.99
C LEU A 80 -5.51 -8.23 3.31
N TRP A 81 -5.82 -8.49 4.59
CA TRP A 81 -6.61 -9.66 4.98
C TRP A 81 -7.96 -9.73 4.28
N LEU A 82 -8.67 -8.60 4.24
CA LEU A 82 -10.01 -8.55 3.65
C LEU A 82 -9.98 -8.78 2.14
N LEU A 83 -8.94 -8.31 1.46
CA LEU A 83 -8.69 -8.56 0.04
C LEU A 83 -8.37 -10.05 -0.20
N GLU A 84 -7.51 -10.64 0.62
CA GLU A 84 -7.09 -12.04 0.46
C GLU A 84 -8.23 -13.04 0.74
N ILE A 85 -9.04 -12.78 1.76
CA ILE A 85 -10.23 -13.62 2.03
C ILE A 85 -11.25 -13.49 0.89
N HIS A 86 -11.34 -12.32 0.25
CA HIS A 86 -12.20 -12.14 -0.92
C HIS A 86 -11.64 -12.82 -2.17
N HIS A 87 -10.32 -12.79 -2.33
CA HIS A 87 -9.60 -13.43 -3.42
C HIS A 87 -10.01 -14.91 -3.56
N GLY A 88 -10.24 -15.62 -2.45
CA GLY A 88 -10.81 -16.97 -2.39
C GLY A 88 -11.99 -17.25 -3.33
N THR A 89 -12.82 -16.23 -3.62
CA THR A 89 -14.10 -16.36 -4.33
C THR A 89 -14.13 -15.91 -5.80
N GLN A 90 -13.13 -15.16 -6.27
CA GLN A 90 -13.18 -14.54 -7.61
C GLN A 90 -11.92 -14.86 -8.42
N TYR A 91 -11.93 -16.02 -9.10
CA TYR A 91 -10.98 -16.30 -10.18
C TYR A 91 -11.35 -15.43 -11.37
N CYS A 92 -10.44 -14.58 -11.86
CA CYS A 92 -10.59 -13.97 -13.17
C CYS A 92 -10.57 -15.10 -14.20
N GLY A 93 -11.75 -15.49 -14.69
CA GLY A 93 -11.87 -16.48 -15.76
C GLY A 93 -11.11 -15.98 -16.98
N ASN A 94 -10.14 -16.76 -17.44
CA ASN A 94 -9.59 -16.62 -18.78
C ASN A 94 -10.72 -16.90 -19.78
N GLU A 95 -11.36 -15.87 -20.31
CA GLU A 95 -11.74 -15.90 -21.72
C GLU A 95 -10.58 -15.31 -22.53
N PRO A 96 -9.82 -16.13 -23.29
CA PRO A 96 -8.95 -15.62 -24.34
C PRO A 96 -9.84 -15.19 -25.52
N GLY A 97 -10.54 -14.07 -25.33
CA GLY A 97 -11.48 -13.49 -26.27
C GLY A 97 -11.29 -11.98 -26.35
N ALA A 98 -10.14 -11.57 -26.89
CA ALA A 98 -9.90 -10.27 -27.51
C ALA A 98 -10.67 -9.07 -26.92
N VAL A 99 -10.22 -8.52 -25.80
CA VAL A 99 -10.37 -7.07 -25.61
C VAL A 99 -9.23 -6.40 -26.36
N GLN A 100 -9.37 -6.33 -27.68
CA GLN A 100 -8.69 -5.28 -28.42
C GLN A 100 -9.22 -3.97 -27.85
N VAL A 101 -8.37 -3.29 -27.08
CA VAL A 101 -8.55 -1.86 -26.86
C VAL A 101 -8.43 -1.22 -28.24
N ASN A 102 -9.56 -1.06 -28.92
CA ASN A 102 -9.65 -0.14 -30.03
C ASN A 102 -9.50 1.25 -29.41
N VAL A 103 -8.24 1.65 -29.20
CA VAL A 103 -7.87 3.07 -29.23
C VAL A 103 -8.10 3.49 -30.68
N SER A 104 -9.37 3.70 -31.02
CA SER A 104 -9.71 4.54 -32.14
C SER A 104 -9.20 5.91 -31.76
N ASN A 105 -8.04 6.24 -32.33
CA ASN A 105 -7.54 7.59 -32.42
C ASN A 105 -8.70 8.54 -32.79
N GLN A 106 -8.70 9.69 -32.11
CA GLN A 106 -9.16 10.97 -32.62
C GLN A 106 -10.58 11.04 -33.18
N ASP A 107 -11.46 11.71 -32.43
CA ASP A 107 -12.17 12.86 -33.00
C ASP A 107 -12.59 13.81 -31.88
N PHE A 108 -11.65 14.71 -31.56
CA PHE A 108 -11.94 15.94 -30.85
C PHE A 108 -12.69 16.84 -31.83
N ASN A 109 -14.00 16.63 -31.99
CA ASN A 109 -14.85 17.55 -32.72
C ASN A 109 -14.98 18.84 -31.90
N GLN A 110 -14.04 19.74 -32.16
CA GLN A 110 -14.05 21.14 -31.76
C GLN A 110 -15.28 21.82 -32.39
N SER A 111 -16.42 21.74 -31.73
CA SER A 111 -17.55 22.62 -32.02
C SER A 111 -17.24 23.98 -31.39
N ARG A 112 -16.88 24.94 -32.26
CA ARG A 112 -16.76 26.36 -31.93
C ARG A 112 -18.11 26.87 -31.41
N GLY A 113 -18.21 27.02 -30.09
CA GLY A 113 -19.26 27.76 -29.42
C GLY A 113 -18.63 28.69 -28.39
N SER A 114 -18.56 29.98 -28.72
CA SER A 114 -18.19 31.07 -27.83
C SER A 114 -18.94 31.00 -26.50
N SER A 115 -18.24 31.11 -25.36
CA SER A 115 -18.35 32.24 -24.41
C SER A 115 -17.71 31.91 -23.05
N HIS A 116 -16.77 32.78 -22.64
CA HIS A 116 -16.52 33.26 -21.27
C HIS A 116 -16.44 32.28 -20.08
N GLY A 117 -15.24 32.16 -19.48
CA GLY A 117 -15.07 31.68 -18.10
C GLY A 117 -13.84 30.79 -17.92
N SER A 118 -12.96 31.15 -16.98
CA SER A 118 -11.69 30.50 -16.65
C SER A 118 -11.88 29.15 -15.92
N GLU A 119 -12.57 28.18 -16.53
CA GLU A 119 -12.89 26.85 -15.96
C GLU A 119 -12.38 25.65 -16.80
N GLY A 120 -11.48 25.88 -17.77
CA GLY A 120 -11.05 24.84 -18.73
C GLY A 120 -10.01 23.85 -18.22
N THR A 121 -9.20 24.23 -17.22
CA THR A 121 -8.05 23.41 -16.78
C THR A 121 -8.49 22.27 -15.84
N ASP A 122 -9.46 22.54 -14.96
CA ASP A 122 -9.90 21.58 -13.94
C ASP A 122 -10.70 20.42 -14.55
N HIS A 123 -11.51 20.69 -15.58
CA HIS A 123 -12.31 19.67 -16.25
C HIS A 123 -11.43 18.63 -16.96
N HIS A 124 -10.31 19.05 -17.55
CA HIS A 124 -9.39 18.13 -18.23
C HIS A 124 -8.68 17.21 -17.24
N ILE A 125 -8.22 17.73 -16.09
CA ILE A 125 -7.55 16.93 -15.05
C ILE A 125 -8.51 15.91 -14.45
N ILE A 126 -9.76 16.30 -14.17
CA ILE A 126 -10.78 15.39 -13.65
C ILE A 126 -11.11 14.28 -14.66
N GLN A 127 -11.18 14.60 -15.95
CA GLN A 127 -11.41 13.61 -17.00
C GLN A 127 -10.24 12.63 -17.13
N THR A 128 -9.00 13.11 -17.10
CA THR A 128 -7.80 12.24 -17.10
C THR A 128 -7.75 11.34 -15.86
N ALA A 129 -8.07 11.89 -14.68
CA ALA A 129 -8.14 11.10 -13.45
C ALA A 129 -9.21 10.02 -13.52
N LYS A 130 -10.40 10.32 -14.08
CA LYS A 130 -11.46 9.33 -14.30
C LYS A 130 -11.01 8.20 -15.24
N VAL A 131 -10.32 8.54 -16.34
CA VAL A 131 -9.80 7.54 -17.28
C VAL A 131 -8.77 6.64 -16.60
N PHE A 132 -7.83 7.22 -15.84
CA PHE A 132 -6.82 6.47 -15.11
C PHE A 132 -7.44 5.55 -14.05
N VAL A 133 -8.41 6.06 -13.27
CA VAL A 133 -9.15 5.27 -12.28
C VAL A 133 -9.92 4.13 -12.94
N ASN A 134 -10.54 4.37 -14.10
CA ASN A 134 -11.28 3.34 -14.83
C ASN A 134 -10.33 2.25 -15.36
N GLN A 135 -9.16 2.63 -15.87
CA GLN A 135 -8.13 1.68 -16.28
C GLN A 135 -7.60 0.86 -15.09
N LEU A 136 -7.32 1.51 -13.95
CA LEU A 136 -6.91 0.82 -12.72
C LEU A 136 -8.00 -0.17 -12.26
N SER A 137 -9.26 0.25 -12.28
CA SER A 137 -10.38 -0.59 -11.85
C SER A 137 -10.64 -1.79 -12.76
N THR A 138 -10.10 -1.79 -13.97
CA THR A 138 -10.27 -2.88 -14.96
C THR A 138 -9.24 -4.00 -14.77
N ILE A 139 -8.14 -3.74 -14.06
CA ILE A 139 -7.12 -4.77 -13.76
C ILE A 139 -7.73 -5.83 -12.83
N CYS A 140 -7.38 -7.10 -13.07
CA CYS A 140 -7.86 -8.22 -12.27
C CYS A 140 -7.54 -8.06 -10.77
N GLU A 141 -8.49 -8.44 -9.91
CA GLU A 141 -8.38 -8.33 -8.44
C GLU A 141 -7.18 -9.09 -7.86
N THR A 142 -6.78 -10.19 -8.50
CA THR A 142 -5.64 -11.01 -8.09
C THR A 142 -4.32 -10.24 -8.26
N VAL A 143 -4.15 -9.58 -9.40
CA VAL A 143 -2.97 -8.76 -9.73
C VAL A 143 -2.89 -7.56 -8.80
N TRP A 144 -4.03 -6.94 -8.48
CA TRP A 144 -4.10 -5.84 -7.50
C TRP A 144 -3.66 -6.26 -6.12
N THR A 145 -4.19 -7.40 -5.65
CA THR A 145 -3.90 -7.90 -4.30
C THR A 145 -2.41 -8.25 -4.18
N LEU A 146 -1.82 -8.87 -5.20
CA LEU A 146 -0.39 -9.15 -5.25
C LEU A 146 0.44 -7.86 -5.29
N ALA A 147 0.07 -6.89 -6.12
CA ALA A 147 0.76 -5.60 -6.21
C ALA A 147 0.73 -4.82 -4.89
N LEU A 148 -0.40 -4.88 -4.17
CA LEU A 148 -0.51 -4.30 -2.83
C LEU A 148 0.38 -5.00 -1.81
N HIS A 149 0.47 -6.34 -1.84
CA HIS A 149 1.40 -7.08 -0.97
C HIS A 149 2.87 -6.74 -1.27
N GLN A 150 3.25 -6.69 -2.54
CA GLN A 150 4.62 -6.35 -2.97
C GLN A 150 5.00 -4.92 -2.59
N THR A 151 4.10 -3.96 -2.86
CA THR A 151 4.35 -2.55 -2.54
C THR A 151 4.34 -2.31 -1.03
N PHE A 152 3.50 -3.03 -0.28
CA PHE A 152 3.49 -3.01 1.18
C PHE A 152 4.86 -3.40 1.76
N LEU A 153 5.41 -4.53 1.33
CA LEU A 153 6.73 -5.00 1.76
C LEU A 153 7.86 -4.04 1.35
N LEU A 154 7.82 -3.56 0.11
CA LEU A 154 8.77 -2.56 -0.37
C LEU A 154 8.75 -1.31 0.51
N LEU A 155 7.56 -0.80 0.87
CA LEU A 155 7.41 0.36 1.74
C LEU A 155 7.92 0.10 3.16
N LEU A 156 7.82 -1.11 3.69
CA LEU A 156 8.44 -1.45 4.98
C LEU A 156 9.96 -1.34 4.93
N VAL A 157 10.59 -1.90 3.88
CA VAL A 157 12.05 -1.82 3.66
C VAL A 157 12.50 -0.39 3.43
N VAL A 158 11.87 0.32 2.49
CA VAL A 158 12.19 1.73 2.16
C VAL A 158 11.90 2.64 3.34
N GLY A 159 10.84 2.38 4.10
CA GLY A 159 10.49 3.12 5.29
C GLY A 159 11.55 3.01 6.38
N ARG A 160 12.12 1.81 6.59
CA ARG A 160 13.27 1.62 7.48
C ARG A 160 14.52 2.37 6.99
N TRP A 161 14.73 2.41 5.68
CA TRP A 161 15.87 3.13 5.10
C TRP A 161 15.76 4.66 5.25
N LEU A 162 14.57 5.21 5.00
CA LEU A 162 14.34 6.65 4.97
C LEU A 162 14.11 7.27 6.35
N LEU A 163 13.58 6.49 7.31
CA LEU A 163 13.37 6.99 8.67
C LEU A 163 14.73 7.25 9.34
N PRO A 164 14.91 8.44 9.96
CA PRO A 164 16.15 8.76 10.64
C PRO A 164 16.35 7.84 11.85
N ILE A 165 17.30 6.92 11.71
CA ILE A 165 17.69 5.99 12.75
C ILE A 165 18.42 6.78 13.84
N GLY A 166 17.99 6.63 15.09
CA GLY A 166 18.59 7.31 16.25
C GLY A 166 19.94 6.74 16.71
N VAL A 167 20.58 5.92 15.87
CA VAL A 167 21.85 5.21 16.12
C VAL A 167 22.81 5.61 14.98
N GLU A 168 24.05 5.96 15.33
CA GLU A 168 25.13 6.18 14.36
C GLU A 168 25.54 4.83 13.76
N ILE A 169 24.75 4.33 12.81
CA ILE A 169 25.04 3.13 12.04
C ILE A 169 25.90 3.52 10.83
N THR A 170 26.98 2.77 10.57
CA THR A 170 27.81 2.97 9.37
C THR A 170 27.04 2.58 8.10
N ARG A 171 27.38 3.17 6.95
CA ARG A 171 26.62 2.92 5.70
C ARG A 171 26.62 1.44 5.29
N ASP A 172 27.67 0.71 5.63
CA ASP A 172 27.79 -0.72 5.33
C ASP A 172 26.89 -1.57 6.23
N GLN A 173 26.74 -1.20 7.50
CA GLN A 173 25.80 -1.86 8.40
C GLN A 173 24.35 -1.59 7.99
N LEU A 174 24.05 -0.37 7.53
CA LEU A 174 22.74 -0.03 6.99
C LEU A 174 22.40 -0.84 5.73
N SER A 175 23.33 -1.00 4.79
CA SER A 175 23.08 -1.77 3.57
C SER A 175 22.93 -3.27 3.86
N GLN A 176 23.73 -3.82 4.78
CA GLN A 176 23.58 -5.21 5.24
C GLN A 176 22.22 -5.45 5.88
N LEU A 177 21.79 -4.55 6.77
CA LEU A 177 20.49 -4.65 7.42
C LEU A 177 19.34 -4.57 6.41
N LEU A 178 19.43 -3.67 5.43
CA LEU A 178 18.42 -3.58 4.37
C LEU A 178 18.37 -4.82 3.50
N LEU A 179 19.51 -5.41 3.16
CA LEU A 179 19.55 -6.64 2.37
C LEU A 179 18.89 -7.80 3.14
N MET A 180 19.11 -7.89 4.44
CA MET A 180 18.42 -8.85 5.31
C MET A 180 16.91 -8.60 5.34
N PHE A 181 16.46 -7.35 5.43
CA PHE A 181 15.03 -7.03 5.35
C PHE A 181 14.40 -7.34 4.00
N VAL A 182 15.13 -7.16 2.89
CA VAL A 182 14.65 -7.57 1.56
C VAL A 182 14.53 -9.09 1.48
N GLY A 183 15.53 -9.84 1.94
CA GLY A 183 15.49 -11.31 1.98
C GLY A 183 14.33 -11.83 2.81
N THR A 184 14.19 -11.35 4.04
CA THR A 184 13.08 -11.74 4.92
C THR A 184 11.71 -11.35 4.36
N ALA A 185 11.59 -10.19 3.72
CA ALA A 185 10.36 -9.79 3.03
C ALA A 185 10.03 -10.73 1.87
N ALA A 186 11.02 -11.13 1.08
CA ALA A 186 10.85 -12.07 -0.02
C ALA A 186 10.40 -13.44 0.48
N ASP A 187 11.08 -14.00 1.47
CA ASP A 187 10.73 -15.30 2.07
C ASP A 187 9.30 -15.29 2.64
N ILE A 188 8.90 -14.21 3.32
CA ILE A 188 7.54 -14.07 3.86
C ILE A 188 6.49 -13.95 2.74
N LEU A 189 6.81 -13.19 1.67
CA LEU A 189 5.91 -13.04 0.53
C LEU A 189 5.73 -14.36 -0.22
N GLU A 190 6.83 -15.08 -0.47
CA GLU A 190 6.84 -16.38 -1.13
C GLU A 190 6.02 -17.38 -0.31
N PHE A 191 6.29 -17.49 0.99
CA PHE A 191 5.52 -18.36 1.88
C PHE A 191 4.02 -18.04 1.84
N ALA A 192 3.63 -16.77 1.98
CA ALA A 192 2.21 -16.41 1.99
C ALA A 192 1.56 -16.63 0.61
N SER A 193 2.22 -16.20 -0.47
CA SER A 193 1.67 -16.28 -1.82
C SER A 193 1.54 -17.73 -2.30
N GLU A 194 2.56 -18.56 -2.11
CA GLU A 194 2.52 -19.95 -2.56
C GLU A 194 1.56 -20.79 -1.71
N THR A 195 1.57 -20.60 -0.39
CA THR A 195 0.70 -21.40 0.49
C THR A 195 -0.78 -21.06 0.29
N LEU A 196 -1.11 -19.79 0.03
CA LEU A 196 -2.49 -19.37 -0.23
C LEU A 196 -3.00 -19.77 -1.63
N ASP A 197 -2.10 -20.02 -2.58
CA ASP A 197 -2.47 -20.47 -3.93
C ASP A 197 -2.86 -21.96 -3.99
N ILE A 198 -2.51 -22.74 -2.95
CA ILE A 198 -2.88 -24.16 -2.85
C ILE A 198 -4.42 -24.31 -2.77
N GLU A 199 -5.03 -25.03 -3.70
CA GLU A 199 -6.49 -25.19 -3.79
C GLU A 199 -7.14 -25.73 -2.51
N ASP A 200 -6.49 -26.69 -1.85
CA ASP A 200 -7.01 -27.30 -0.62
C ASP A 200 -6.98 -26.35 0.57
N VAL A 201 -5.98 -25.45 0.60
CA VAL A 201 -5.90 -24.36 1.57
C VAL A 201 -6.99 -23.35 1.31
N ARG A 202 -7.21 -22.97 0.05
CA ARG A 202 -8.22 -21.97 -0.36
C ARG A 202 -9.66 -22.40 -0.04
N LYS A 203 -9.93 -23.70 0.00
CA LYS A 203 -11.25 -24.24 0.39
C LYS A 203 -11.52 -24.13 1.90
N ASN A 204 -10.48 -23.95 2.71
CA ASN A 204 -10.59 -23.95 4.17
C ASN A 204 -10.26 -22.57 4.76
N TYR A 205 -11.32 -21.83 5.12
CA TYR A 205 -11.19 -20.51 5.77
C TYR A 205 -10.34 -20.53 7.04
N ALA A 206 -10.30 -21.64 7.80
CA ALA A 206 -9.46 -21.74 8.99
C ALA A 206 -7.97 -21.74 8.64
N LEU A 207 -7.58 -22.40 7.54
CA LEU A 207 -6.20 -22.42 7.08
C LEU A 207 -5.77 -21.06 6.51
N ILE A 208 -6.62 -20.42 5.71
CA ILE A 208 -6.36 -19.05 5.20
C ILE A 208 -6.10 -18.09 6.36
N ASN A 209 -6.99 -18.08 7.36
CA ASN A 209 -6.84 -17.21 8.53
C ASN A 209 -5.59 -17.55 9.36
N ALA A 210 -5.22 -18.84 9.47
CA ALA A 210 -4.00 -19.25 10.15
C ALA A 210 -2.73 -18.75 9.43
N ILE A 211 -2.68 -18.88 8.10
CA ILE A 211 -1.55 -18.41 7.29
C ILE A 211 -1.45 -16.89 7.36
N LEU A 212 -2.57 -16.17 7.23
CA LEU A 212 -2.60 -14.72 7.37
C LEU A 212 -2.21 -14.24 8.78
N ALA A 213 -2.53 -15.02 9.82
CA ALA A 213 -2.10 -14.74 11.19
C ALA A 213 -0.58 -14.90 11.35
N VAL A 214 -0.01 -15.99 10.83
CA VAL A 214 1.45 -16.21 10.81
C VAL A 214 2.16 -15.11 10.02
N TRP A 215 1.61 -14.74 8.87
CA TRP A 215 2.11 -13.63 8.05
C TRP A 215 2.04 -12.29 8.78
N THR A 216 0.94 -12.00 9.49
CA THR A 216 0.82 -10.77 10.28
C THR A 216 1.83 -10.73 11.42
N TRP A 217 2.05 -11.88 12.07
CA TRP A 217 3.02 -12.00 13.15
C TRP A 217 4.44 -11.77 12.64
N SER A 218 4.81 -12.35 11.50
CA SER A 218 6.14 -12.12 10.92
C SER A 218 6.37 -10.67 10.54
N MET A 219 5.34 -9.91 10.15
CA MET A 219 5.48 -8.47 9.88
C MET A 219 5.88 -7.63 11.11
N LEU A 220 5.68 -8.11 12.33
CA LEU A 220 6.09 -7.39 13.55
C LEU A 220 7.60 -7.27 13.70
N GLN A 221 8.39 -8.04 12.93
CA GLN A 221 9.85 -7.91 12.89
C GLN A 221 10.33 -6.61 12.26
N PHE A 222 9.53 -5.95 11.41
CA PHE A 222 9.91 -4.68 10.79
C PHE A 222 9.88 -3.49 11.76
N PRO A 223 8.84 -3.30 12.62
CA PRO A 223 8.83 -2.24 13.62
C PRO A 223 9.68 -2.51 14.85
N LEU A 224 9.95 -3.76 15.21
CA LEU A 224 10.78 -4.15 16.34
C LEU A 224 12.22 -4.36 15.85
N ASP A 225 13.20 -3.61 16.35
CA ASP A 225 14.61 -3.96 16.10
C ASP A 225 14.96 -5.21 16.91
N LEU A 226 14.58 -6.39 16.40
CA LEU A 226 15.15 -7.68 16.83
C LEU A 226 16.38 -7.96 15.97
N ALA A 227 17.45 -7.20 16.20
CA ALA A 227 18.79 -7.52 15.71
C ALA A 227 19.80 -7.25 16.84
#